data_AF-C6S776-F1
#
_entry.id   AF-C6S776-F1
#
_cell.length_a   1.000
_cell.length_b   1.000
_cell.length_c   1.000
_cell.angle_alpha   90.00
_cell.angle_beta   90.00
_cell.angle_gamma   90.00
#
_symmetry.space_group_name_H-M   'P 1'
#
loop_
_entity.id
_entity.type
_entity.pdbx_description
1 polymer ?
#
loop_
_entity_poly.entity_id
_entity_poly.type
_entity_poly.pdbx_seq_one_letter_code
_entity_poly.pdbx_strand_id
1 'polypeptide(L)'
;MRRICRQISAYKSDSSRKRRAVGCPQRRYPGGKRRLPNLFGQRRLLGRYQPFKKRGGGILFDLQQLADKKVDLILHPSSLNYHVIPKGADFSDNDFVRHFETLVEGRYYIANAWTKIVRREIIIKNNLFFPKGYIHEDFPYSLQLARFIKTFAFYDNPFYQYRVLGNSISHNIKYKNFSDMLAHLDRGVDFLVENKNSPIYGGLQKFVFDNIGYLRSILVRLYFSKNIIVIYRKYFSFKEKCRKIFGAKAIRPVFIGKTAFIIGLPILRLLVPPMLYPAIKAVYQKFFSE
;
A
#
# COMPACT_ATOMS: atom_id res chain seq x y z
N MET A 1 10.47 10.84 3.44
CA MET A 1 10.23 9.82 4.48
C MET A 1 11.08 9.99 5.74
N ARG A 2 12.39 10.33 5.66
CA ARG A 2 13.25 10.53 6.87
C ARG A 2 12.85 11.67 7.84
N ARG A 3 11.94 12.58 7.46
CA ARG A 3 11.45 13.67 8.35
C ARG A 3 10.17 13.33 9.12
N ILE A 4 9.41 12.30 8.74
CA ILE A 4 8.15 11.95 9.43
C ILE A 4 8.43 11.08 10.68
N CYS A 5 9.48 10.26 10.67
CA CYS A 5 9.87 9.47 11.84
C CYS A 5 10.44 10.30 13.01
N ARG A 6 10.84 11.58 12.81
CA ARG A 6 11.36 12.41 13.91
C ARG A 6 10.26 13.00 14.80
N GLN A 7 9.01 13.05 14.36
CA GLN A 7 7.93 13.63 15.17
C GLN A 7 7.38 12.68 16.26
N ILE A 8 7.71 11.40 16.24
CA ILE A 8 7.25 10.43 17.26
C ILE A 8 8.28 10.28 18.40
N SER A 9 9.52 10.76 18.24
CA SER A 9 10.59 10.61 19.24
C SER A 9 10.82 11.84 20.14
N ALA A 10 10.07 12.92 19.97
CA ALA A 10 10.31 14.19 20.67
C ALA A 10 9.22 14.59 21.69
N TYR A 11 8.39 13.63 22.15
CA TYR A 11 7.44 13.83 23.24
C TYR A 11 7.92 13.12 24.52
N LYS A 12 9.08 13.53 25.00
CA LYS A 12 9.48 13.42 26.42
C LYS A 12 10.06 14.77 26.80
N SER A 13 9.58 15.28 27.94
CA SER A 13 9.86 16.58 28.57
C SER A 13 9.54 17.82 27.73
N ASP A 14 8.42 18.48 28.00
CA ASP A 14 8.46 19.80 28.67
C ASP A 14 7.02 20.28 28.93
N SER A 15 6.59 20.18 30.18
CA SER A 15 5.33 20.69 30.69
C SER A 15 5.54 22.09 31.26
N SER A 16 5.63 23.10 30.40
CA SER A 16 5.21 24.48 30.70
C SER A 16 5.59 25.43 29.56
N ARG A 17 4.61 25.97 28.83
CA ARG A 17 4.62 27.40 28.41
C ARG A 17 3.31 27.83 27.76
N LYS A 18 2.83 28.96 28.25
CA LYS A 18 1.57 29.65 27.94
C LYS A 18 1.52 30.17 26.50
N ARG A 19 0.27 30.30 26.02
CA ARG A 19 -0.18 30.86 24.74
C ARG A 19 0.50 32.18 24.35
N ARG A 20 0.84 32.35 23.06
CA ARG A 20 0.63 33.59 22.29
C ARG A 20 0.33 33.23 20.83
N ALA A 21 -0.81 33.70 20.35
CA ALA A 21 -1.16 33.69 18.94
C ALA A 21 -0.37 34.81 18.24
N VAL A 22 0.39 34.48 17.19
CA VAL A 22 1.02 35.45 16.30
C VAL A 22 0.46 35.19 14.91
N GLY A 23 -0.28 36.16 14.39
CA GLY A 23 -0.88 36.12 13.06
C GLY A 23 0.19 36.02 11.98
N CYS A 24 -0.05 35.18 10.97
CA CYS A 24 0.82 35.04 9.82
C CYS A 24 0.16 35.72 8.59
N PRO A 25 0.88 36.58 7.84
CA PRO A 25 0.27 37.44 6.84
C PRO A 25 -0.09 36.69 5.55
N GLN A 26 -1.24 37.03 4.97
CA GLN A 26 -1.68 36.53 3.67
C GLN A 26 -0.79 37.08 2.55
N ARG A 27 -0.04 36.22 1.86
CA ARG A 27 0.53 36.53 0.53
C ARG A 27 -0.37 35.95 -0.56
N ARG A 28 -0.95 36.84 -1.37
CA ARG A 28 -1.67 36.51 -2.62
C ARG A 28 -0.69 35.99 -3.67
N TYR A 29 -1.03 34.89 -4.33
CA TYR A 29 -0.45 34.50 -5.63
C TYR A 29 -1.53 34.64 -6.71
N PRO A 30 -1.20 35.17 -7.90
CA PRO A 30 -2.17 35.42 -8.96
C PRO A 30 -2.43 34.19 -9.84
N GLY A 31 -3.66 34.08 -10.33
CA GLY A 31 -4.01 33.64 -11.68
C GLY A 31 -3.72 32.19 -12.10
N GLY A 32 -4.75 31.33 -12.06
CA GLY A 32 -4.75 30.05 -12.76
C GLY A 32 -6.00 29.22 -12.49
N LYS A 33 -7.16 29.63 -13.01
CA LYS A 33 -8.41 28.85 -12.94
C LYS A 33 -8.26 27.56 -13.77
N ARG A 34 -7.74 26.48 -13.17
CA ARG A 34 -8.10 25.13 -13.59
C ARG A 34 -9.32 24.71 -12.78
N ARG A 35 -10.48 24.66 -13.44
CA ARG A 35 -11.73 24.16 -12.87
C ARG A 35 -11.46 22.77 -12.26
N LEU A 36 -11.61 22.67 -10.94
CA LEU A 36 -11.76 21.39 -10.26
C LEU A 36 -12.94 20.65 -10.93
N PRO A 37 -12.80 19.38 -11.34
CA PRO A 37 -13.96 18.60 -11.74
C PRO A 37 -14.99 18.61 -10.59
N ASN A 38 -16.23 18.95 -10.94
CA ASN A 38 -17.36 19.18 -10.05
C ASN A 38 -17.45 18.20 -8.86
N LEU A 39 -17.03 18.64 -7.66
CA LEU A 39 -17.33 17.95 -6.39
C LEU A 39 -18.84 17.84 -6.09
N PHE A 40 -19.68 18.62 -6.78
CA PHE A 40 -21.13 18.63 -6.59
C PHE A 40 -21.87 17.49 -7.31
N GLY A 41 -21.29 16.89 -8.35
CA GLY A 41 -21.95 15.85 -9.15
C GLY A 41 -22.03 14.46 -8.49
N GLN A 42 -21.26 14.22 -7.42
CA GLN A 42 -21.11 12.88 -6.82
C GLN A 42 -22.01 12.62 -5.61
N ARG A 43 -22.78 13.60 -5.14
CA ARG A 43 -23.75 13.38 -4.04
C ARG A 43 -24.92 12.48 -4.44
N ARG A 44 -25.18 12.29 -5.74
CA ARG A 44 -26.39 11.62 -6.24
C ARG A 44 -26.25 10.09 -6.39
N LEU A 45 -25.06 9.52 -6.15
CA LEU A 45 -24.79 8.08 -6.33
C LEU A 45 -24.58 7.29 -5.02
N LEU A 46 -24.66 7.94 -3.86
CA LEU A 46 -24.37 7.38 -2.54
C LEU A 46 -25.65 7.01 -1.76
N GLY A 47 -26.58 6.28 -2.40
CA GLY A 47 -27.90 6.01 -1.86
C GLY A 47 -28.02 4.95 -0.75
N ARG A 48 -26.93 4.43 -0.17
CA ARG A 48 -27.01 3.30 0.79
C ARG A 48 -26.03 3.31 1.97
N TYR A 49 -25.48 4.46 2.33
CA TYR A 49 -24.91 4.67 3.67
C TYR A 49 -25.52 5.93 4.23
N GLN A 50 -25.89 5.95 5.52
CA GLN A 50 -26.31 7.19 6.15
C GLN A 50 -25.20 8.22 5.92
N PRO A 51 -25.45 9.30 5.17
CA PRO A 51 -24.46 10.36 5.07
C PRO A 51 -24.20 10.80 6.51
N PHE A 52 -22.95 10.73 6.96
CA PHE A 52 -22.59 11.30 8.25
C PHE A 52 -22.91 12.78 8.14
N LYS A 53 -24.08 13.16 8.69
CA LYS A 53 -24.59 14.52 8.71
C LYS A 53 -23.46 15.33 9.31
N LYS A 54 -22.97 16.38 8.63
CA LYS A 54 -21.94 17.28 9.18
C LYS A 54 -22.40 17.74 10.57
N ARG A 55 -21.94 17.08 11.63
CA ARG A 55 -22.29 17.40 13.01
C ARG A 55 -21.28 18.43 13.49
N GLY A 56 -21.37 19.66 13.01
CA GLY A 56 -20.79 20.89 13.59
C GLY A 56 -19.29 20.99 13.98
N GLY A 57 -18.56 19.92 14.28
CA GLY A 57 -17.30 19.92 15.04
C GLY A 57 -16.01 19.65 14.22
N GLY A 58 -16.12 19.48 12.91
CA GLY A 58 -14.96 19.23 12.03
C GLY A 58 -14.40 17.80 12.08
N ILE A 59 -13.37 17.54 11.26
CA ILE A 59 -12.87 16.17 11.00
C ILE A 59 -12.41 15.45 12.28
N LEU A 60 -11.68 16.13 13.17
CA LEU A 60 -11.17 15.52 14.40
C LEU A 60 -12.32 15.14 15.36
N PHE A 61 -13.38 15.93 15.39
CA PHE A 61 -14.57 15.62 16.20
C PHE A 61 -15.32 14.40 15.67
N ASP A 62 -15.46 14.27 14.35
CA ASP A 62 -16.06 13.09 13.74
C ASP A 62 -15.23 11.82 14.02
N LEU A 63 -13.91 11.92 13.89
CA LEU A 63 -12.99 10.82 14.21
C LEU A 63 -13.02 10.45 15.70
N GLN A 64 -13.12 11.42 16.60
CA GLN A 64 -13.28 11.17 18.03
C GLN A 64 -14.57 10.40 18.31
N GLN A 65 -15.70 10.78 17.71
CA GLN A 65 -16.96 10.02 17.87
C GLN A 65 -16.84 8.57 17.40
N LEU A 66 -16.08 8.30 16.33
CA LEU A 66 -15.80 6.93 15.90
C LEU A 66 -14.89 6.19 16.88
N ALA A 67 -13.86 6.86 17.40
CA ALA A 67 -12.96 6.30 18.41
C ALA A 67 -13.69 5.98 19.72
N ASP A 68 -14.64 6.82 20.15
CA ASP A 68 -15.44 6.64 21.37
C ASP A 68 -16.35 5.41 21.29
N LYS A 69 -16.76 5.00 20.08
CA LYS A 69 -17.44 3.71 19.85
C LYS A 69 -16.53 2.50 20.06
N LYS A 70 -15.26 2.72 20.41
CA LYS A 70 -14.24 1.69 20.59
C LYS A 70 -14.16 0.79 19.36
N VAL A 71 -14.02 1.38 18.17
CA VAL A 71 -13.60 0.63 16.98
C VAL A 71 -12.08 0.42 17.00
N ASP A 72 -11.61 -0.71 16.47
CA ASP A 72 -10.18 -1.03 16.45
C ASP A 72 -9.43 -0.34 15.30
N LEU A 73 -10.13 -0.17 14.17
CA LEU A 73 -9.59 0.39 12.94
C LEU A 73 -10.60 1.35 12.29
N ILE A 74 -10.19 2.55 11.94
CA ILE A 74 -10.94 3.43 11.04
C ILE A 74 -10.23 3.47 9.70
N LEU A 75 -10.94 3.11 8.64
CA LEU A 75 -10.51 3.19 7.26
C LEU A 75 -11.04 4.48 6.64
N HIS A 76 -10.22 5.17 5.85
CA HIS A 76 -10.66 6.37 5.16
C HIS A 76 -10.07 6.47 3.75
N PRO A 77 -10.79 7.07 2.79
CA PRO A 77 -10.27 7.30 1.46
C PRO A 77 -9.21 8.41 1.47
N SER A 78 -8.50 8.54 0.36
CA SER A 78 -7.66 9.71 0.09
C SER A 78 -7.81 10.19 -1.34
N SER A 79 -7.14 11.31 -1.64
CA SER A 79 -7.09 11.89 -2.98
C SER A 79 -6.63 10.92 -4.09
N LEU A 80 -5.85 9.87 -3.78
CA LEU A 80 -5.46 8.84 -4.76
C LEU A 80 -6.32 7.57 -4.71
N ASN A 81 -7.07 7.40 -3.63
CA ASN A 81 -7.76 6.17 -3.26
C ASN A 81 -9.23 6.49 -2.93
N TYR A 82 -9.93 7.10 -3.89
CA TYR A 82 -11.39 7.16 -3.86
C TYR A 82 -11.91 5.82 -4.40
N HIS A 83 -12.63 5.09 -3.57
CA HIS A 83 -13.13 3.76 -3.91
C HIS A 83 -14.64 3.77 -4.02
N VAL A 84 -15.14 3.06 -5.03
CA VAL A 84 -16.56 2.74 -5.20
C VAL A 84 -16.81 1.48 -4.40
N ILE A 85 -17.72 1.54 -3.41
CA ILE A 85 -18.14 0.36 -2.65
C ILE A 85 -18.68 -0.66 -3.66
N PRO A 86 -18.15 -1.89 -3.70
CA PRO A 86 -18.70 -2.94 -4.55
C PRO A 86 -20.22 -3.00 -4.31
N LYS A 87 -21.01 -2.97 -5.39
CA LYS A 87 -22.47 -3.03 -5.28
C LYS A 87 -22.85 -4.29 -4.48
N GLY A 88 -23.47 -4.09 -3.31
CA GLY A 88 -23.94 -5.18 -2.44
C GLY A 88 -23.08 -5.46 -1.20
N ALA A 89 -21.92 -4.81 -1.02
CA ALA A 89 -21.16 -4.94 0.22
C ALA A 89 -21.82 -4.14 1.36
N ASP A 90 -22.34 -4.87 2.35
CA ASP A 90 -22.84 -4.32 3.61
C ASP A 90 -21.81 -4.53 4.72
N PHE A 91 -21.38 -3.43 5.34
CA PHE A 91 -20.42 -3.40 6.43
C PHE A 91 -21.05 -2.94 7.76
N SER A 92 -22.39 -3.00 7.86
CA SER A 92 -23.15 -2.50 9.02
C SER A 92 -22.82 -3.20 10.35
N ASP A 93 -22.38 -4.47 10.30
CA ASP A 93 -21.99 -5.25 11.48
C ASP A 93 -20.59 -4.89 12.03
N ASN A 94 -19.81 -4.08 11.30
CA ASN A 94 -18.45 -3.66 11.63
C ASN A 94 -17.46 -4.81 11.91
N ASP A 95 -17.76 -6.04 11.49
CA ASP A 95 -16.93 -7.23 11.78
C ASP A 95 -15.75 -7.30 10.82
N PHE A 96 -14.56 -6.96 11.31
CA PHE A 96 -13.36 -6.96 10.47
C PHE A 96 -12.98 -8.36 9.99
N VAL A 97 -13.13 -9.37 10.85
CA VAL A 97 -12.72 -10.74 10.54
C VAL A 97 -13.56 -11.29 9.39
N ARG A 98 -14.88 -11.07 9.45
CA ARG A 98 -15.82 -11.45 8.40
C ARG A 98 -15.55 -10.73 7.09
N HIS A 99 -15.23 -9.44 7.15
CA HIS A 99 -15.17 -8.58 5.96
C HIS A 99 -13.77 -8.39 5.38
N PHE A 100 -12.72 -8.91 6.03
CA PHE A 100 -11.34 -8.61 5.65
C PHE A 100 -11.03 -8.90 4.18
N GLU A 101 -11.48 -10.05 3.67
CA GLU A 101 -11.29 -10.41 2.26
C GLU A 101 -11.94 -9.40 1.31
N THR A 102 -13.22 -9.06 1.55
CA THR A 102 -13.96 -8.04 0.79
C THR A 102 -13.30 -6.66 0.89
N LEU A 103 -12.74 -6.31 2.05
CA LEU A 103 -12.01 -5.05 2.25
C LEU A 103 -10.73 -5.00 1.40
N VAL A 104 -10.01 -6.11 1.27
CA VAL A 104 -8.82 -6.22 0.41
C VAL A 104 -9.22 -6.15 -1.07
N GLU A 105 -10.21 -6.94 -1.49
CA GLU A 105 -10.70 -6.95 -2.88
C GLU A 105 -11.23 -5.57 -3.33
N GLY A 106 -11.99 -4.91 -2.46
CA GLY A 106 -12.49 -3.56 -2.67
C GLY A 106 -11.43 -2.47 -2.55
N ARG A 107 -10.17 -2.83 -2.24
CA ARG A 107 -9.05 -1.92 -2.00
C ARG A 107 -9.28 -0.91 -0.87
N TYR A 108 -10.12 -1.24 0.09
CA TYR A 108 -10.28 -0.50 1.35
C TYR A 108 -9.11 -0.77 2.30
N TYR A 109 -8.66 -2.03 2.35
CA TYR A 109 -7.50 -2.43 3.12
C TYR A 109 -6.29 -2.65 2.21
N ILE A 110 -5.48 -1.60 2.04
CA ILE A 110 -4.24 -1.63 1.25
C ILE A 110 -3.01 -1.52 2.14
N ALA A 111 -1.79 -1.71 1.61
CA ALA A 111 -0.57 -1.65 2.42
C ALA A 111 -0.32 -0.29 3.09
N ASN A 112 -0.71 0.81 2.46
CA ASN A 112 -0.44 2.16 2.94
C ASN A 112 -0.91 2.36 4.39
N ALA A 113 0.00 2.74 5.28
CA ALA A 113 -0.36 2.95 6.69
C ALA A 113 -1.24 4.18 6.88
N TRP A 114 -1.09 5.19 6.02
CA TRP A 114 -1.81 6.46 6.12
C TRP A 114 -3.30 6.38 5.75
N THR A 115 -3.82 5.25 5.27
CA THR A 115 -5.27 5.03 5.08
C THR A 115 -5.97 4.47 6.34
N LYS A 116 -5.22 4.31 7.43
CA LYS A 116 -5.65 3.63 8.65
C LYS A 116 -5.45 4.53 9.85
N ILE A 117 -6.48 4.62 10.69
CA ILE A 117 -6.36 5.12 12.06
C ILE A 117 -6.57 3.92 12.97
N VAL A 118 -5.53 3.54 13.69
CA VAL A 118 -5.50 2.31 14.50
C VAL A 118 -5.58 2.68 15.96
N ARG A 119 -6.38 1.95 16.73
CA ARG A 119 -6.45 2.11 18.17
C ARG A 119 -5.06 1.88 18.81
N ARG A 120 -4.59 2.84 19.62
CA ARG A 120 -3.23 2.86 20.16
C ARG A 120 -2.87 1.59 20.94
N GLU A 121 -3.80 1.07 21.74
CA GLU A 121 -3.55 -0.10 22.58
C GLU A 121 -3.21 -1.35 21.76
N ILE A 122 -3.77 -1.48 20.55
CA ILE A 122 -3.46 -2.59 19.63
C ILE A 122 -2.02 -2.48 19.18
N ILE A 123 -1.53 -1.27 18.90
CA ILE A 123 -0.14 -1.05 18.48
C ILE A 123 0.82 -1.44 19.60
N ILE A 124 0.58 -0.91 20.81
CA ILE A 124 1.50 -1.07 21.95
C ILE A 124 1.50 -2.52 22.46
N LYS A 125 0.33 -3.13 22.67
CA LYS A 125 0.23 -4.48 23.24
C LYS A 125 0.80 -5.56 22.32
N ASN A 126 0.74 -5.35 21.00
CA ASN A 126 1.19 -6.32 20.01
C ASN A 126 2.53 -5.95 19.36
N ASN A 127 3.24 -4.94 19.89
CA ASN A 127 4.55 -4.50 19.38
C ASN A 127 4.56 -4.19 17.87
N LEU A 128 3.47 -3.59 17.35
CA LEU A 128 3.29 -3.32 15.92
C LEU A 128 4.04 -2.06 15.48
N PHE A 129 5.35 -2.20 15.31
CA PHE A 129 6.21 -1.11 14.83
C PHE A 129 6.79 -1.41 13.45
N PHE A 130 7.03 -0.34 12.68
CA PHE A 130 7.63 -0.46 11.36
C PHE A 130 9.05 -1.04 11.44
N PRO A 131 9.42 -1.98 10.56
CA PRO A 131 10.79 -2.47 10.47
C PRO A 131 11.75 -1.34 10.10
N LYS A 132 12.85 -1.21 10.84
CA LYS A 132 13.87 -0.18 10.61
C LYS A 132 14.82 -0.60 9.47
N GLY A 133 15.32 0.37 8.71
CA GLY A 133 16.33 0.16 7.66
C GLY A 133 15.78 -0.29 6.29
N TYR A 134 14.48 -0.61 6.22
CA TYR A 134 13.80 -1.00 5.00
C TYR A 134 12.99 0.15 4.39
N ILE A 135 12.67 0.02 3.11
CA ILE A 135 11.58 0.76 2.45
C ILE A 135 10.43 -0.20 2.13
N HIS A 136 9.23 0.34 1.95
CA HIS A 136 7.99 -0.44 1.81
C HIS A 136 7.57 -1.12 3.12
N GLU A 137 7.93 -0.50 4.26
CA GLU A 137 7.61 -0.90 5.63
C GLU A 137 6.10 -0.95 5.93
N ASP A 138 5.31 -0.24 5.13
CA ASP A 138 3.84 -0.22 5.15
C ASP A 138 3.21 -1.61 4.94
N PHE A 139 3.81 -2.42 4.04
CA PHE A 139 3.31 -3.77 3.75
C PHE A 139 3.41 -4.73 4.95
N PRO A 140 4.60 -5.00 5.53
CA PRO A 140 4.69 -5.93 6.66
C PRO A 140 3.95 -5.41 7.90
N TYR A 141 3.89 -4.09 8.09
CA TYR A 141 3.08 -3.48 9.16
C TYR A 141 1.59 -3.81 8.98
N SER A 142 1.04 -3.54 7.79
CA SER A 142 -0.39 -3.79 7.53
C SER A 142 -0.71 -5.29 7.52
N LEU A 143 0.19 -6.14 7.03
CA LEU A 143 0.00 -7.59 7.07
C LEU A 143 -0.13 -8.11 8.51
N GLN A 144 0.74 -7.65 9.42
CA GLN A 144 0.66 -8.02 10.84
C GLN A 144 -0.55 -7.41 11.53
N LEU A 145 -0.85 -6.14 11.27
CA LEU A 145 -1.96 -5.41 11.87
C LEU A 145 -3.30 -6.15 11.71
N ALA A 146 -3.56 -6.71 10.52
CA ALA A 146 -4.82 -7.40 10.21
C ALA A 146 -5.20 -8.51 11.21
N ARG A 147 -4.22 -9.17 11.85
CA ARG A 147 -4.49 -10.24 12.83
C ARG A 147 -5.07 -9.75 14.15
N PHE A 148 -4.96 -8.46 14.44
CA PHE A 148 -5.31 -7.90 15.74
C PHE A 148 -6.56 -7.03 15.71
N ILE A 149 -7.12 -6.78 14.52
CA ILE A 149 -8.33 -5.97 14.35
C ILE A 149 -9.55 -6.90 14.41
N LYS A 150 -10.53 -6.52 15.24
CA LYS A 150 -11.82 -7.23 15.32
C LYS A 150 -12.96 -6.38 14.77
N THR A 151 -12.90 -5.07 15.02
CA THR A 151 -13.93 -4.13 14.59
C THR A 151 -13.35 -3.03 13.71
N PHE A 152 -14.12 -2.56 12.74
CA PHE A 152 -13.71 -1.44 11.91
C PHE A 152 -14.85 -0.45 11.63
N ALA A 153 -14.50 0.74 11.16
CA ALA A 153 -15.46 1.71 10.65
C ALA A 153 -14.88 2.47 9.46
N PHE A 154 -15.76 3.05 8.65
CA PHE A 154 -15.36 3.98 7.59
C PHE A 154 -15.49 5.43 8.03
N TYR A 155 -14.55 6.25 7.57
CA TYR A 155 -14.66 7.70 7.57
C TYR A 155 -14.61 8.20 6.13
N ASP A 156 -15.77 8.38 5.52
CA ASP A 156 -15.91 8.67 4.08
C ASP A 156 -15.58 10.11 3.68
N ASN A 157 -15.22 10.97 4.63
CA ASN A 157 -14.83 12.33 4.33
C ASN A 157 -13.31 12.39 4.06
N PRO A 158 -12.89 12.64 2.82
CA PRO A 158 -11.48 12.67 2.44
C PRO A 158 -10.77 13.87 3.07
N PHE A 159 -9.90 13.62 4.05
CA PHE A 159 -9.12 14.66 4.73
C PHE A 159 -7.61 14.57 4.49
N TYR A 160 -7.15 13.45 3.92
CA TYR A 160 -5.73 13.23 3.64
C TYR A 160 -5.43 13.46 2.16
N GLN A 161 -4.60 14.47 1.88
CA GLN A 161 -4.11 14.78 0.53
C GLN A 161 -2.72 14.19 0.31
N TYR A 162 -2.64 13.17 -0.52
CA TYR A 162 -1.36 12.57 -0.90
C TYR A 162 -0.63 13.45 -1.93
N ARG A 163 0.64 13.78 -1.65
CA ARG A 163 1.49 14.62 -2.51
C ARG A 163 2.67 13.81 -3.05
N VAL A 164 2.74 13.67 -4.37
CA VAL A 164 3.90 13.07 -5.06
C VAL A 164 4.90 14.17 -5.39
N LEU A 165 6.13 14.02 -4.92
CA LEU A 165 7.25 14.88 -5.31
C LEU A 165 8.14 14.14 -6.32
N GLY A 166 8.80 14.87 -7.23
CA GLY A 166 9.62 14.26 -8.31
C GLY A 166 10.78 13.41 -7.79
N ASN A 167 11.32 13.72 -6.60
CA ASN A 167 12.36 12.93 -5.94
C ASN A 167 11.80 11.91 -4.92
N SER A 168 10.50 11.63 -4.94
CA SER A 168 9.90 10.68 -4.02
C SER A 168 10.41 9.26 -4.27
N ILE A 169 10.44 8.46 -3.20
CA ILE A 169 10.88 7.06 -3.23
C ILE A 169 10.02 6.23 -4.21
N SER A 170 8.72 6.57 -4.32
CA SER A 170 7.79 5.92 -5.22
C SER A 170 7.95 6.34 -6.69
N HIS A 171 8.60 7.48 -6.96
CA HIS A 171 8.87 7.96 -8.32
C HIS A 171 10.25 7.52 -8.81
N ASN A 172 11.29 7.63 -7.98
CA ASN A 172 12.66 7.25 -8.32
C ASN A 172 12.98 5.83 -7.81
N ILE A 173 12.49 4.84 -8.56
CA ILE A 173 12.64 3.41 -8.22
C ILE A 173 14.09 2.94 -8.44
N LYS A 174 14.67 2.32 -7.40
CA LYS A 174 16.05 1.81 -7.40
C LYS A 174 16.08 0.32 -7.04
N TYR A 175 17.25 -0.32 -7.17
CA TYR A 175 17.43 -1.72 -6.76
C TYR A 175 16.98 -2.00 -5.31
N LYS A 176 17.18 -1.04 -4.39
CA LYS A 176 16.73 -1.17 -3.00
C LYS A 176 15.21 -1.36 -2.90
N ASN A 177 14.41 -0.72 -3.76
CA ASN A 177 12.95 -0.89 -3.77
C ASN A 177 12.58 -2.34 -4.07
N PHE A 178 13.22 -2.93 -5.08
CA PHE A 178 13.02 -4.32 -5.41
C PHE A 178 13.49 -5.25 -4.28
N SER A 179 14.73 -5.05 -3.80
CA SER A 179 15.33 -5.93 -2.80
C SER A 179 14.54 -5.95 -1.49
N ASP A 180 14.12 -4.78 -1.01
CA ASP A 180 13.37 -4.66 0.24
C ASP A 180 11.93 -5.17 0.08
N MET A 181 11.24 -4.80 -1.01
CA MET A 181 9.89 -5.30 -1.27
C MET A 181 9.88 -6.82 -1.42
N LEU A 182 10.86 -7.40 -2.12
CA LEU A 182 11.01 -8.85 -2.24
C LEU A 182 11.25 -9.49 -0.87
N ALA A 183 12.15 -8.94 -0.05
CA ALA A 183 12.41 -9.45 1.29
C ALA A 183 11.18 -9.35 2.22
N HIS A 184 10.33 -8.35 2.04
CA HIS A 184 9.07 -8.25 2.76
C HIS A 184 8.04 -9.27 2.27
N LEU A 185 7.91 -9.46 0.95
CA LEU A 185 6.99 -10.45 0.38
C LEU A 185 7.42 -11.88 0.69
N ASP A 186 8.71 -12.16 0.72
CA ASP A 186 9.24 -13.48 1.08
C ASP A 186 8.84 -13.87 2.52
N ARG A 187 9.06 -12.96 3.47
CA ARG A 187 8.55 -13.12 4.85
C ARG A 187 7.03 -13.14 4.92
N GLY A 188 6.35 -12.39 4.04
CA GLY A 188 4.90 -12.38 3.96
C GLY A 188 4.32 -13.72 3.51
N VAL A 189 5.02 -14.45 2.63
CA VAL A 189 4.67 -15.81 2.24
C VAL A 189 4.88 -16.79 3.40
N ASP A 190 6.00 -16.67 4.11
CA ASP A 190 6.24 -17.50 5.31
C ASP A 190 5.16 -17.27 6.37
N PHE A 191 4.79 -16.00 6.59
CA PHE A 191 3.68 -15.62 7.46
C PHE A 191 2.34 -16.25 7.03
N LEU A 192 2.04 -16.35 5.73
CA LEU A 192 0.83 -17.04 5.28
C LEU A 192 0.85 -18.53 5.65
N VAL A 193 2.00 -19.19 5.48
CA VAL A 193 2.15 -20.61 5.83
C VAL A 193 1.93 -20.82 7.33
N GLU A 194 2.52 -19.96 8.17
CA GLU A 194 2.34 -19.99 9.63
C GLU A 194 0.89 -19.73 10.06
N ASN A 195 0.12 -18.97 9.26
CA ASN A 195 -1.23 -18.54 9.59
C ASN A 195 -2.31 -19.19 8.70
N LYS A 196 -2.03 -20.38 8.15
CA LYS A 196 -2.95 -21.11 7.24
C LYS A 196 -4.35 -21.36 7.82
N ASN A 197 -4.46 -21.48 9.15
CA ASN A 197 -5.70 -21.75 9.87
C ASN A 197 -6.41 -20.47 10.35
N SER A 198 -5.91 -19.28 9.98
CA SER A 198 -6.51 -18.01 10.38
C SER A 198 -7.88 -17.83 9.71
N PRO A 199 -8.90 -17.33 10.44
CA PRO A 199 -10.22 -17.05 9.84
C PRO A 199 -10.14 -15.98 8.73
N ILE A 200 -9.07 -15.18 8.71
CA ILE A 200 -8.83 -14.15 7.68
C ILE A 200 -7.83 -14.60 6.60
N TYR A 201 -7.49 -15.89 6.52
CA TYR A 201 -6.45 -16.38 5.61
C TYR A 201 -6.69 -16.03 4.14
N GLY A 202 -7.94 -16.16 3.65
CA GLY A 202 -8.30 -15.80 2.27
C GLY A 202 -7.97 -14.34 1.94
N GLY A 203 -8.34 -13.41 2.82
CA GLY A 203 -7.97 -12.00 2.70
C GLY A 203 -6.47 -11.76 2.83
N LEU A 204 -5.76 -12.46 3.72
CA LEU A 204 -4.31 -12.33 3.87
C LEU A 204 -3.59 -12.77 2.59
N GLN A 205 -4.03 -13.89 2.00
CA GLN A 205 -3.48 -14.41 0.75
C GLN A 205 -3.66 -13.42 -0.39
N LYS A 206 -4.88 -12.88 -0.58
CA LYS A 206 -5.14 -11.85 -1.60
C LYS A 206 -4.28 -10.61 -1.37
N PHE A 207 -4.17 -10.16 -0.12
CA PHE A 207 -3.38 -8.98 0.23
C PHE A 207 -1.90 -9.16 -0.13
N VAL A 208 -1.31 -10.33 0.13
CA VAL A 208 0.06 -10.65 -0.30
C VAL A 208 0.14 -10.69 -1.82
N PHE A 209 -0.80 -11.34 -2.52
CA PHE A 209 -0.78 -11.46 -3.98
C PHE A 209 -0.89 -10.11 -4.69
N ASP A 210 -1.74 -9.20 -4.20
CA ASP A 210 -1.83 -7.83 -4.72
C ASP A 210 -0.49 -7.08 -4.61
N ASN A 211 0.22 -7.27 -3.51
CA ASN A 211 1.53 -6.67 -3.29
C ASN A 211 2.65 -7.34 -4.11
N ILE A 212 2.52 -8.62 -4.49
CA ILE A 212 3.36 -9.23 -5.54
C ILE A 212 3.09 -8.55 -6.89
N GLY A 213 1.83 -8.20 -7.17
CA GLY A 213 1.45 -7.36 -8.31
C GLY A 213 2.15 -6.00 -8.31
N TYR A 214 2.38 -5.39 -7.14
CA TYR A 214 3.18 -4.18 -7.01
C TYR A 214 4.69 -4.43 -7.25
N LEU A 215 5.26 -5.50 -6.71
CA LEU A 215 6.65 -5.93 -6.99
C LEU A 215 6.90 -6.08 -8.50
N ARG A 216 5.91 -6.60 -9.23
CA ARG A 216 5.94 -6.68 -10.70
C ARG A 216 6.07 -5.30 -11.35
N SER A 217 5.40 -4.29 -10.83
CA SER A 217 5.53 -2.92 -11.34
C SER A 217 6.92 -2.33 -11.10
N ILE A 218 7.55 -2.66 -9.97
CA ILE A 218 8.94 -2.30 -9.66
C ILE A 218 9.90 -2.99 -10.64
N LEU A 219 9.69 -4.29 -10.90
CA LEU A 219 10.49 -5.07 -11.84
C LEU A 219 10.52 -4.42 -13.23
N VAL A 220 9.35 -4.03 -13.75
CA VAL A 220 9.24 -3.36 -15.06
C VAL A 220 9.96 -2.00 -15.07
N ARG A 221 9.97 -1.26 -13.97
CA ARG A 221 10.69 0.03 -13.88
C ARG A 221 12.21 -0.14 -13.75
N LEU A 222 12.68 -1.29 -13.28
CA LEU A 222 14.10 -1.61 -13.12
C LEU A 222 14.70 -2.38 -14.30
N TYR A 223 13.98 -2.41 -15.42
CA TYR A 223 14.37 -3.21 -16.58
C TYR A 223 15.75 -2.86 -17.14
N PHE A 224 16.08 -1.56 -17.16
CA PHE A 224 17.36 -1.02 -17.61
C PHE A 224 18.40 -0.89 -16.49
N SER A 225 18.13 -1.48 -15.32
CA SER A 225 19.07 -1.45 -14.19
C SER A 225 20.29 -2.31 -14.49
N LYS A 226 21.48 -1.83 -14.14
CA LYS A 226 22.71 -2.65 -14.13
C LYS A 226 22.59 -3.93 -13.28
N ASN A 227 21.60 -3.99 -12.38
CA ASN A 227 21.33 -5.16 -11.53
C ASN A 227 20.29 -6.12 -12.11
N ILE A 228 19.86 -5.97 -13.38
CA ILE A 228 18.72 -6.72 -13.95
C ILE A 228 18.87 -8.25 -13.84
N ILE A 229 20.08 -8.78 -14.02
CA ILE A 229 20.35 -10.23 -13.91
C ILE A 229 20.07 -10.72 -12.47
N VAL A 230 20.56 -9.98 -11.46
CA VAL A 230 20.35 -10.32 -10.04
C VAL A 230 18.88 -10.17 -9.66
N ILE A 231 18.23 -9.11 -10.13
CA ILE A 231 16.80 -8.86 -9.91
C ILE A 231 15.97 -10.05 -10.44
N TYR A 232 16.23 -10.46 -11.69
CA TYR A 232 15.49 -11.54 -12.33
C TYR A 232 15.69 -12.87 -11.58
N ARG A 233 16.95 -13.23 -11.28
CA ARG A 233 17.27 -14.46 -10.52
C ARG A 233 16.48 -14.53 -9.21
N LYS A 234 16.51 -13.46 -8.43
CA LYS A 234 15.77 -13.35 -7.16
C LYS A 234 14.26 -13.43 -7.36
N TYR A 235 13.71 -12.74 -8.36
CA TYR A 235 12.27 -12.74 -8.65
C TYR A 235 11.76 -14.13 -9.05
N PHE A 236 12.47 -14.85 -9.92
CA PHE A 236 12.05 -16.19 -10.34
C PHE A 236 12.28 -17.25 -9.27
N SER A 237 13.33 -17.12 -8.46
CA SER A 237 13.52 -17.95 -7.26
C SER A 237 12.34 -17.79 -6.29
N PHE A 238 11.93 -16.54 -6.03
CA PHE A 238 10.75 -16.26 -5.20
C PHE A 238 9.45 -16.79 -5.83
N LYS A 239 9.25 -16.61 -7.14
CA LYS A 239 8.11 -17.19 -7.87
C LYS A 239 8.03 -18.70 -7.68
N GLU A 240 9.17 -19.38 -7.76
CA GLU A 240 9.25 -20.83 -7.62
C GLU A 240 8.92 -21.29 -6.19
N LYS A 241 9.42 -20.58 -5.17
CA LYS A 241 8.99 -20.80 -3.77
C LYS A 241 7.47 -20.68 -3.65
N CYS A 242 6.88 -19.60 -4.14
CA CYS A 242 5.42 -19.41 -4.13
C CYS A 242 4.68 -20.52 -4.88
N ARG A 243 5.20 -20.96 -6.04
CA ARG A 243 4.59 -22.04 -6.84
C ARG A 243 4.53 -23.36 -6.07
N LYS A 244 5.59 -23.69 -5.32
CA LYS A 244 5.63 -24.90 -4.49
C LYS A 244 4.62 -24.86 -3.35
N ILE A 245 4.39 -23.68 -2.76
CA ILE A 245 3.48 -23.50 -1.62
C ILE A 245 2.01 -23.43 -2.05
N PHE A 246 1.69 -22.62 -3.06
CA PHE A 246 0.31 -22.30 -3.44
C PHE A 246 -0.17 -23.01 -4.71
N GLY A 247 0.71 -23.74 -5.39
CA GLY A 247 0.42 -24.42 -6.65
C GLY A 247 0.44 -23.51 -7.88
N ALA A 248 0.59 -24.13 -9.05
CA ALA A 248 0.76 -23.40 -10.32
C ALA A 248 -0.47 -22.57 -10.72
N LYS A 249 -1.68 -23.04 -10.41
CA LYS A 249 -2.94 -22.37 -10.77
C LYS A 249 -3.07 -21.01 -10.08
N ALA A 250 -2.75 -20.93 -8.79
CA ALA A 250 -2.81 -19.69 -8.01
C ALA A 250 -1.70 -18.69 -8.41
N ILE A 251 -0.51 -19.19 -8.73
CA ILE A 251 0.68 -18.34 -8.98
C ILE A 251 0.76 -17.80 -10.41
N ARG A 252 0.22 -18.52 -11.40
CA ARG A 252 0.23 -18.11 -12.81
C ARG A 252 -0.30 -16.68 -13.05
N PRO A 253 -1.45 -16.24 -12.49
CA PRO A 253 -1.95 -14.88 -12.72
C PRO A 253 -1.18 -13.80 -11.94
N VAL A 254 -0.47 -14.16 -10.86
CA VAL A 254 0.18 -13.22 -9.94
C VAL A 254 1.56 -12.79 -10.46
N PHE A 255 2.29 -13.68 -11.13
CA PHE A 255 3.66 -13.43 -11.59
C PHE A 255 3.78 -13.38 -13.11
N ILE A 256 4.64 -12.49 -13.62
CA ILE A 256 5.08 -12.52 -15.03
C ILE A 256 5.69 -13.90 -15.38
N GLY A 257 5.30 -14.46 -16.52
CA GLY A 257 5.89 -15.66 -17.11
C GLY A 257 7.26 -15.37 -17.74
N LYS A 258 8.16 -16.37 -17.80
CA LYS A 258 9.49 -16.22 -18.44
C LYS A 258 9.34 -15.63 -19.85
N THR A 259 8.42 -16.17 -20.66
CA THR A 259 8.15 -15.71 -22.04
C THR A 259 7.66 -14.26 -22.11
N ALA A 260 6.73 -13.84 -21.25
CA ALA A 260 6.23 -12.46 -21.24
C ALA A 260 7.33 -11.46 -20.86
N PHE A 261 8.26 -11.85 -19.99
CA PHE A 261 9.45 -11.06 -19.71
C PHE A 261 10.39 -10.98 -20.92
N ILE A 262 10.63 -12.12 -21.59
CA ILE A 262 11.46 -12.19 -22.80
C ILE A 262 10.88 -11.39 -23.96
N ILE A 263 9.55 -11.30 -24.08
CA ILE A 263 8.88 -10.48 -25.10
C ILE A 263 8.91 -8.99 -24.72
N GLY A 264 8.99 -8.66 -23.42
CA GLY A 264 9.28 -7.30 -22.95
C GLY A 264 10.73 -6.85 -23.21
N LEU A 265 11.69 -7.79 -23.31
CA LEU A 265 13.12 -7.52 -23.56
C LEU A 265 13.38 -6.86 -24.93
N PRO A 266 12.60 -7.14 -25.99
CA PRO A 266 12.68 -6.48 -27.28
C PRO A 266 11.74 -5.28 -27.46
N ILE A 267 10.87 -4.89 -26.52
CA ILE A 267 10.27 -3.54 -26.57
C ILE A 267 11.35 -2.47 -26.25
N LEU A 268 12.50 -2.93 -25.76
CA LEU A 268 13.79 -2.27 -25.69
C LEU A 268 14.48 -2.02 -27.05
N ARG A 269 13.93 -2.53 -28.17
CA ARG A 269 14.47 -2.40 -29.54
C ARG A 269 14.64 -0.96 -30.03
N LEU A 270 14.02 0.02 -29.35
CA LEU A 270 14.13 1.44 -29.68
C LEU A 270 15.32 2.16 -29.02
N LEU A 271 16.05 1.52 -28.08
CA LEU A 271 17.05 2.18 -27.24
C LEU A 271 18.41 1.46 -27.10
N VAL A 272 18.59 0.27 -27.68
CA VAL A 272 19.85 -0.50 -27.59
C VAL A 272 20.42 -0.77 -28.99
N PRO A 273 21.71 -0.45 -29.25
CA PRO A 273 22.36 -0.74 -30.52
C PRO A 273 22.27 -2.23 -30.90
N PRO A 274 21.93 -2.57 -32.16
CA PRO A 274 21.80 -3.96 -32.63
C PRO A 274 23.00 -4.85 -32.33
N MET A 275 24.22 -4.28 -32.27
CA MET A 275 25.45 -5.00 -31.97
C MET A 275 25.51 -5.63 -30.58
N LEU A 276 24.76 -5.12 -29.60
CA LEU A 276 24.75 -5.70 -28.24
C LEU A 276 23.76 -6.86 -28.10
N TYR A 277 22.94 -7.13 -29.11
CA TYR A 277 21.92 -8.17 -29.09
C TYR A 277 22.48 -9.59 -28.90
N PRO A 278 23.55 -10.02 -29.60
CA PRO A 278 24.11 -11.35 -29.41
C PRO A 278 24.68 -11.56 -28.00
N ALA A 279 25.31 -10.53 -27.42
CA ALA A 279 25.86 -10.60 -26.06
C ALA A 279 24.75 -10.70 -25.00
N ILE A 280 23.68 -9.90 -25.13
CA ILE A 280 22.51 -9.98 -24.24
C ILE A 280 21.82 -11.34 -24.38
N LYS A 281 21.65 -11.85 -25.61
CA LYS A 281 21.07 -13.16 -25.90
C LYS A 281 21.94 -14.31 -25.36
N ALA A 282 23.26 -14.21 -25.45
CA ALA A 282 24.20 -15.21 -24.94
C ALA A 282 24.24 -15.23 -23.40
N VAL A 283 24.26 -14.07 -22.74
CA VAL A 283 24.10 -13.96 -21.28
C VAL A 283 22.75 -14.54 -20.86
N TYR A 284 21.70 -14.30 -21.64
CA TYR A 284 20.37 -14.82 -21.38
C TYR A 284 20.30 -16.35 -21.49
N GLN A 285 20.79 -16.92 -22.59
CA GLN A 285 20.85 -18.37 -22.80
C GLN A 285 21.68 -19.03 -21.70
N LYS A 286 22.87 -18.49 -21.40
CA LYS A 286 23.77 -19.02 -20.36
C LYS A 286 23.16 -19.05 -18.95
N PHE A 287 22.21 -18.18 -18.62
CA PHE A 287 21.65 -18.09 -17.27
C PHE A 287 20.21 -18.58 -17.13
N PHE A 288 19.49 -18.77 -18.23
CA PHE A 288 18.05 -19.03 -18.21
C PHE A 288 17.59 -20.20 -19.09
N SER A 289 18.52 -20.93 -19.73
CA SER A 289 18.21 -22.21 -20.38
C SER A 289 18.23 -23.36 -19.36
N GLU A 290 17.19 -23.39 -18.51
CA GLU A 290 16.59 -24.57 -17.87
C GLU A 290 15.09 -24.29 -17.62
#